data_AF-A0A3D1FZY8-F1
#
_entry.id   AF-A0A3D1FZY8-F1
#
_cell.length_a   1.000
_cell.length_b   1.000
_cell.length_c   1.000
_cell.angle_alpha   90.00
_cell.angle_beta   90.00
_cell.angle_gamma   90.00
#
_symmetry.space_group_name_H-M   'P 1'
#
loop_
_entity.id
_entity.type
_entity.pdbx_description
1 polymer ?
#
loop_
_entity_poly.entity_id
_entity_poly.type
_entity_poly.pdbx_seq_one_letter_code
_entity_poly.pdbx_strand_id
1 'polypeptide(L)'
;MLAGNSYTWRVQHNMKHHTHTNVDGHDDDIETGTIFRFHPSQQLLPKHKYQHIYAPFAYTLMTYKWLLEKDFKQVVNYNKSDLFKAKDQSLGMVWTKLIVGKLFHFSVFYALPMLLGAPWYLVLWGNVVMHVIAGFILSITFQLAHVVDKAEFPTEEEVQ
;
A
#
# COMPACT_ATOMS: atom_id res chain seq x y z
N MET A 1 0.29 10.17 -8.45
CA MET A 1 -0.57 9.89 -9.62
C MET A 1 -1.27 8.53 -9.53
N LEU A 2 -0.67 7.48 -8.94
CA LEU A 2 -1.31 6.18 -8.66
C LEU A 2 -2.00 6.12 -7.28
N ALA A 3 -2.74 7.17 -6.94
CA ALA A 3 -3.51 7.32 -5.71
C ALA A 3 -2.77 7.33 -4.36
N GLY A 4 -1.51 6.88 -4.24
CA GLY A 4 -0.76 6.91 -2.98
C GLY A 4 -0.45 8.32 -2.46
N ASN A 5 -0.45 8.49 -1.14
CA ASN A 5 -0.02 9.73 -0.48
C ASN A 5 1.47 9.68 -0.15
N SER A 6 2.21 10.76 -0.49
CA SER A 6 3.67 10.78 -0.35
C SER A 6 4.14 10.78 1.10
N TYR A 7 3.35 11.33 2.03
CA TYR A 7 3.69 11.34 3.45
C TYR A 7 3.54 9.95 4.05
N THR A 8 2.39 9.30 3.86
CA THR A 8 2.16 7.93 4.38
C THR A 8 3.14 6.95 3.78
N TRP A 9 3.42 7.06 2.48
CA TRP A 9 4.45 6.27 1.80
C TRP A 9 5.84 6.47 2.43
N ARG A 10 6.25 7.71 2.69
CA ARG A 10 7.56 7.98 3.31
C ARG A 10 7.67 7.39 4.71
N VAL A 11 6.62 7.49 5.52
CA VAL A 11 6.63 6.89 6.87
C VAL A 11 6.70 5.37 6.75
N GLN A 12 5.82 4.77 5.94
CA GLN A 12 5.77 3.32 5.75
C GLN A 12 7.10 2.78 5.21
N HIS A 13 7.51 3.27 4.04
CA HIS A 13 8.60 2.69 3.28
C HIS A 13 9.96 3.13 3.84
N ASN A 14 10.17 4.44 4.04
CA ASN A 14 11.51 4.94 4.38
C ASN A 14 11.83 4.85 5.88
N MET A 15 10.82 4.91 6.76
CA MET A 15 11.07 4.87 8.21
C MET A 15 10.80 3.51 8.81
N LYS A 16 9.67 2.87 8.47
CA LYS A 16 9.35 1.56 9.02
C LYS A 16 10.12 0.47 8.27
N HIS A 17 9.83 0.31 6.98
CA HIS A 17 10.37 -0.79 6.16
C HIS A 17 11.89 -0.73 6.02
N HIS A 18 12.50 0.36 5.56
CA HIS A 18 13.96 0.42 5.39
C HIS A 18 14.77 0.38 6.70
N THR A 19 14.13 0.63 7.85
CA THR A 19 14.79 0.52 9.16
C THR A 19 14.61 -0.87 9.76
N HIS A 20 13.43 -1.49 9.57
CA HIS A 20 13.04 -2.75 10.21
C HIS A 20 12.53 -3.77 9.18
N THR A 21 13.23 -3.90 8.04
CA THR A 21 12.78 -4.76 6.94
C THR A 21 12.55 -6.18 7.44
N ASN A 22 11.38 -6.75 7.15
CA ASN A 22 10.98 -8.10 7.56
C ASN A 22 10.91 -8.35 9.07
N VAL A 23 10.92 -7.32 9.93
CA VAL A 23 10.67 -7.46 11.36
C VAL A 23 9.16 -7.46 11.61
N ASP A 24 8.62 -8.60 12.09
CA ASP A 24 7.19 -8.77 12.39
C ASP A 24 6.68 -7.71 13.38
N GLY A 25 5.49 -7.15 13.17
CA GLY A 25 4.94 -6.04 13.98
C GLY A 25 5.53 -4.65 13.70
N HIS A 26 6.70 -4.56 13.06
CA HIS A 26 7.37 -3.29 12.75
C HIS A 26 7.25 -2.92 11.26
N ASP A 27 7.36 -3.89 10.35
CA ASP A 27 7.26 -3.66 8.90
C ASP A 27 5.83 -3.82 8.37
N ASP A 28 5.19 -2.70 8.06
CA ASP A 28 3.82 -2.67 7.52
C ASP A 28 3.67 -3.37 6.15
N ASP A 29 4.77 -3.65 5.43
CA ASP A 29 4.71 -4.31 4.12
C ASP A 29 4.52 -5.84 4.24
N ILE A 30 4.84 -6.43 5.40
CA ILE A 30 4.54 -7.84 5.72
C ILE A 30 3.26 -8.03 6.57
N GLU A 31 2.68 -6.92 7.06
CA GLU A 31 1.43 -6.88 7.83
C GLU A 31 0.19 -6.97 6.94
N THR A 32 -0.18 -8.19 6.57
CA THR A 32 -1.30 -8.45 5.63
C THR A 32 -2.56 -9.00 6.30
N GLY A 33 -2.61 -8.96 7.63
CA GLY A 33 -3.65 -9.60 8.43
C GLY A 33 -3.62 -11.11 8.20
N THR A 34 -4.76 -11.71 7.86
CA THR A 34 -4.81 -13.16 7.60
C THR A 34 -4.69 -13.52 6.12
N ILE A 35 -4.65 -12.54 5.20
CA ILE A 35 -4.75 -12.82 3.75
C ILE A 35 -3.51 -13.55 3.25
N PHE A 36 -2.32 -13.07 3.60
CA PHE A 36 -1.06 -13.71 3.28
C PHE A 36 -0.33 -14.10 4.55
N ARG A 37 0.71 -14.91 4.37
CA ARG A 37 1.71 -15.17 5.39
C ARG A 37 3.07 -14.88 4.78
N PHE A 38 3.66 -13.77 5.20
CA PHE A 38 4.95 -13.30 4.70
C PHE A 38 6.07 -13.48 5.73
N HIS A 39 5.74 -13.65 7.01
CA HIS A 39 6.72 -13.89 8.07
C HIS A 39 6.55 -15.28 8.72
N PRO A 40 7.63 -15.97 9.14
CA PRO A 40 7.55 -17.26 9.83
C PRO A 40 6.75 -17.27 11.14
N SER A 41 6.78 -16.19 11.94
CA SER A 41 6.02 -16.06 13.20
C SER A 41 4.50 -15.96 12.99
N GLN A 42 4.06 -15.50 11.83
CA GLN A 42 2.64 -15.30 11.54
C GLN A 42 1.91 -16.65 11.50
N GLN A 43 0.68 -16.67 12.03
CA GLN A 43 -0.15 -17.87 12.09
C GLN A 43 -0.34 -18.49 10.70
N LEU A 44 -0.01 -19.78 10.56
CA LEU A 44 -0.26 -20.53 9.34
C LEU A 44 -1.73 -20.99 9.28
N LEU A 45 -2.45 -20.53 8.25
CA LEU A 45 -3.83 -20.92 7.97
C LEU A 45 -3.89 -21.85 6.75
N PRO A 46 -4.87 -22.76 6.65
CA PRO A 46 -4.96 -23.71 5.52
C PRO A 46 -4.97 -23.05 4.13
N LYS A 47 -5.55 -21.85 4.02
CA LYS A 47 -5.58 -21.09 2.76
C LYS A 47 -4.20 -20.68 2.27
N HIS A 48 -3.22 -20.47 3.16
CA HIS A 48 -1.87 -20.04 2.80
C HIS A 48 -1.13 -21.06 1.92
N LYS A 49 -1.51 -22.35 1.97
CA LYS A 49 -1.03 -23.35 1.03
C LYS A 49 -1.26 -22.95 -0.43
N TYR A 50 -2.32 -22.20 -0.71
CA TYR A 50 -2.71 -21.75 -2.05
C TYR A 50 -2.32 -20.28 -2.32
N GLN A 51 -1.54 -19.63 -1.45
CA GLN A 51 -1.20 -18.21 -1.62
C GLN A 51 -0.45 -17.93 -2.92
N HIS A 52 0.37 -18.86 -3.39
CA HIS A 52 1.04 -18.77 -4.69
C HIS A 52 0.06 -18.68 -5.88
N ILE A 53 -1.19 -19.13 -5.71
CA ILE A 53 -2.25 -19.05 -6.72
C ILE A 53 -3.02 -17.75 -6.62
N TYR A 54 -3.47 -17.36 -5.42
CA TYR A 54 -4.33 -16.17 -5.28
C TYR A 54 -3.55 -14.86 -5.09
N ALA A 55 -2.28 -14.88 -4.70
CA ALA A 55 -1.47 -13.68 -4.52
C ALA A 55 -1.33 -12.85 -5.79
N PRO A 56 -1.00 -13.41 -6.98
CA PRO A 56 -0.94 -12.63 -8.22
C PRO A 56 -2.23 -11.84 -8.51
N PHE A 57 -3.40 -12.42 -8.23
CA PHE A 57 -4.68 -11.75 -8.41
C PHE A 57 -4.90 -10.67 -7.36
N ALA A 58 -4.64 -10.96 -6.08
CA ALA A 58 -4.79 -9.98 -5.01
C ALA A 58 -3.80 -8.80 -5.15
N TYR A 59 -2.63 -9.01 -5.72
CA TYR A 59 -1.64 -7.98 -6.05
C TYR A 59 -2.19 -6.92 -7.03
N THR A 60 -3.06 -7.32 -7.95
CA THR A 60 -3.74 -6.37 -8.87
C THR A 60 -4.57 -5.31 -8.11
N LEU A 61 -4.98 -5.59 -6.87
CA LEU A 61 -5.81 -4.70 -6.05
C LEU A 61 -5.02 -3.70 -5.21
N MET A 62 -3.69 -3.72 -5.25
CA MET A 62 -2.85 -2.89 -4.39
C MET A 62 -3.12 -1.39 -4.58
N THR A 63 -3.18 -0.91 -5.82
CA THR A 63 -3.41 0.52 -6.09
C THR A 63 -4.85 0.94 -5.75
N TYR A 64 -5.82 0.02 -5.86
CA TYR A 64 -7.18 0.24 -5.35
C TYR A 64 -7.19 0.37 -3.83
N LYS A 65 -6.46 -0.49 -3.12
CA LYS A 65 -6.32 -0.41 -1.67
C LYS A 65 -5.73 0.93 -1.24
N TRP A 66 -4.73 1.47 -1.95
CA TRP A 66 -4.25 2.83 -1.73
C TRP A 66 -5.32 3.88 -2.01
N LEU A 67 -6.00 3.80 -3.16
CA LEU A 67 -7.03 4.77 -3.55
C LEU A 67 -8.14 4.88 -2.50
N LEU A 68 -8.63 3.75 -2.00
CA LEU A 68 -9.86 3.68 -1.22
C LEU A 68 -9.65 3.66 0.30
N GLU A 69 -8.52 3.11 0.80
CA GLU A 69 -8.44 2.72 2.20
C GLU A 69 -7.08 2.95 2.87
N LYS A 70 -6.00 2.39 2.32
CA LYS A 70 -4.71 2.24 3.01
C LYS A 70 -4.14 3.57 3.51
N ASP A 71 -4.12 4.60 2.67
CA ASP A 71 -3.61 5.92 3.09
C ASP A 71 -4.45 6.53 4.22
N PHE A 72 -5.78 6.39 4.17
CA PHE A 72 -6.68 6.91 5.20
C PHE A 72 -6.40 6.24 6.55
N LYS A 73 -6.28 4.90 6.56
CA LYS A 73 -5.93 4.14 7.76
C LYS A 73 -4.53 4.50 8.27
N GLN A 74 -3.56 4.67 7.37
CA GLN A 74 -2.19 5.06 7.74
C GLN A 74 -2.14 6.44 8.39
N VAL A 75 -2.86 7.44 7.88
CA VAL A 75 -2.90 8.76 8.52
C VAL A 75 -3.47 8.66 9.95
N VAL A 76 -4.55 7.89 10.14
CA VAL A 76 -5.14 7.68 11.49
C VAL A 76 -4.19 6.96 12.42
N ASN A 77 -3.54 5.89 11.96
CA ASN A 77 -2.67 5.04 12.77
C ASN A 77 -1.35 5.75 13.10
N TYR A 78 -0.70 6.36 12.11
CA TYR A 78 0.57 7.04 12.31
C TYR A 78 0.44 8.26 13.22
N ASN A 79 -0.70 8.96 13.19
CA ASN A 79 -0.97 10.05 14.12
C ASN A 79 -0.94 9.62 15.61
N LYS A 80 -1.19 8.34 15.90
CA LYS A 80 -1.11 7.79 17.27
C LYS A 80 0.33 7.40 17.67
N SER A 81 1.26 7.41 16.72
CA SER A 81 2.66 7.04 16.91
C SER A 81 3.57 8.27 16.94
N ASP A 82 4.76 8.13 17.55
CA ASP A 82 5.74 9.22 17.60
C ASP A 82 6.37 9.52 16.23
N LEU A 83 6.20 8.64 15.23
CA LEU A 83 6.62 8.86 13.84
C LEU A 83 5.97 10.10 13.22
N PHE A 84 4.76 10.46 13.65
CA PHE A 84 4.06 11.64 13.15
C PHE A 84 4.71 12.95 13.63
N LYS A 85 5.19 12.96 14.87
CA LYS A 85 5.81 14.13 15.53
C LYS A 85 7.19 14.45 14.97
N ALA A 86 7.92 13.45 14.46
CA ALA A 86 9.30 13.59 13.97
C ALA A 86 9.46 14.35 12.64
N LYS A 87 8.38 14.91 12.05
CA LYS A 87 8.37 15.43 10.67
C LYS A 87 7.82 16.85 10.51
N ASP A 88 7.44 17.53 11.59
CA ASP A 88 6.90 18.89 11.56
C ASP A 88 5.76 19.11 10.53
N GLN A 89 4.98 18.06 10.23
CA GLN A 89 3.77 18.16 9.41
C GLN A 89 2.57 18.20 10.36
N SER A 90 1.69 19.18 10.22
CA SER A 90 0.43 19.16 10.96
C SER A 90 -0.50 18.06 10.42
N LEU A 91 -1.28 17.45 11.30
CA LEU A 91 -2.31 16.45 10.93
C LEU A 91 -3.26 16.99 9.86
N GLY A 92 -3.68 18.25 10.01
CA GLY A 92 -4.52 18.93 9.02
C GLY A 92 -3.87 19.01 7.64
N MET A 93 -2.57 19.33 7.56
CA MET A 93 -1.87 19.39 6.27
C MET A 93 -1.77 18.02 5.59
N VAL A 94 -1.52 16.95 6.35
CA VAL A 94 -1.46 15.59 5.79
C VAL A 94 -2.83 15.16 5.24
N TRP A 95 -3.90 15.41 6.00
CA TRP A 95 -5.28 15.17 5.54
C TRP A 95 -5.64 15.98 4.29
N THR A 96 -5.31 17.27 4.27
CA THR A 96 -5.54 18.12 3.10
C THR A 96 -4.84 17.57 1.86
N LYS A 97 -3.54 17.22 1.96
CA LYS A 97 -2.79 16.63 0.85
C LYS A 97 -3.39 15.31 0.39
N LEU A 98 -3.85 14.47 1.33
CA LEU A 98 -4.52 13.21 1.01
C LEU A 98 -5.80 13.47 0.21
N ILE A 99 -6.73 14.27 0.74
CA ILE A 99 -8.04 14.53 0.11
C ILE A 99 -7.86 15.22 -1.25
N VAL A 100 -7.03 16.27 -1.32
CA VAL A 100 -6.74 16.98 -2.58
C VAL A 100 -6.12 16.03 -3.61
N GLY A 101 -5.20 15.14 -3.19
CA GLY A 101 -4.61 14.14 -4.07
C GLY A 101 -5.64 13.14 -4.63
N LYS A 102 -6.59 12.68 -3.81
CA LYS A 102 -7.68 11.80 -4.26
C LYS A 102 -8.62 12.53 -5.22
N LEU A 103 -9.04 13.75 -4.87
CA LEU A 103 -9.88 14.58 -5.75
C LEU A 103 -9.21 14.85 -7.08
N PHE A 104 -7.92 15.20 -7.08
CA PHE A 104 -7.15 15.39 -8.30
C PHE A 104 -7.11 14.11 -9.15
N HIS A 105 -6.88 12.94 -8.53
CA HIS A 105 -6.92 11.66 -9.23
C HIS A 105 -8.29 11.39 -9.87
N PHE A 106 -9.39 11.55 -9.12
CA PHE A 106 -10.74 11.38 -9.66
C PHE A 106 -11.05 12.39 -10.78
N SER A 107 -10.64 13.64 -10.64
CA SER A 107 -10.82 14.67 -11.66
C SER A 107 -10.09 14.31 -12.95
N VAL A 108 -8.85 13.83 -12.88
CA VAL A 108 -8.04 13.51 -14.07
C VAL A 108 -8.44 12.20 -14.73
N PHE A 109 -8.69 11.15 -13.96
CA PHE A 109 -8.90 9.80 -14.51
C PHE A 109 -10.37 9.42 -14.69
N TYR A 110 -11.31 10.14 -14.07
CA TYR A 110 -12.74 9.89 -14.20
C TYR A 110 -13.46 11.08 -14.83
N ALA A 111 -13.42 12.25 -14.20
CA ALA A 111 -14.22 13.39 -14.63
C ALA A 111 -13.76 13.94 -16.00
N LEU A 112 -12.47 14.18 -16.19
CA LEU A 112 -11.92 14.79 -17.39
C LEU A 112 -12.23 13.97 -18.66
N PRO A 113 -12.01 12.65 -18.74
CA PRO A 113 -12.39 11.86 -19.91
C PRO A 113 -13.89 11.93 -20.21
N MET A 114 -14.74 11.89 -19.19
CA MET A 114 -16.20 12.01 -19.37
C MET A 114 -16.60 13.38 -19.89
N LEU A 115 -15.99 14.46 -19.38
CA LEU A 115 -16.20 15.83 -19.87
C LEU A 115 -15.74 16.02 -21.31
N LEU A 116 -14.72 15.27 -21.75
CA LEU A 116 -14.25 15.26 -23.13
C LEU A 116 -15.08 14.34 -24.05
N GLY A 117 -16.17 13.75 -23.54
CA GLY A 117 -17.12 12.96 -24.33
C GLY A 117 -16.91 11.45 -24.30
N ALA A 118 -15.97 10.93 -23.49
CA ALA A 118 -15.82 9.49 -23.33
C ALA A 118 -17.03 8.92 -22.55
N PRO A 119 -17.65 7.82 -23.01
CA PRO A 119 -18.75 7.21 -22.28
C PRO A 119 -18.25 6.63 -20.95
N TRP A 120 -19.05 6.81 -19.89
CA TRP A 120 -18.68 6.48 -18.51
C TRP A 120 -18.16 5.03 -18.34
N TYR A 121 -18.73 4.06 -19.06
CA TYR A 121 -18.32 2.66 -18.95
C TYR A 121 -16.91 2.41 -19.50
N LEU A 122 -16.47 3.13 -20.55
CA LEU A 122 -15.09 3.04 -21.05
C LEU A 122 -14.12 3.68 -20.07
N VAL A 123 -14.52 4.77 -19.41
CA VAL A 123 -13.71 5.43 -18.39
C VAL A 123 -13.51 4.52 -17.18
N LEU A 124 -14.58 3.89 -16.70
CA LEU A 124 -14.48 2.90 -15.62
C LEU A 124 -13.61 1.70 -16.02
N TRP A 125 -13.81 1.18 -17.24
CA TRP A 125 -13.02 0.05 -17.73
C TRP A 125 -11.53 0.39 -17.86
N GLY A 126 -11.20 1.57 -18.42
CA GLY A 126 -9.83 2.06 -18.49
C GLY A 126 -9.19 2.19 -17.11
N ASN A 127 -9.95 2.65 -16.10
CA ASN A 127 -9.49 2.71 -14.72
C ASN A 127 -9.22 1.31 -14.14
N VAL A 128 -10.10 0.34 -14.38
CA VAL A 128 -9.90 -1.06 -13.98
C VAL A 128 -8.61 -1.61 -14.58
N VAL A 129 -8.41 -1.46 -15.88
CA VAL A 129 -7.20 -1.94 -16.57
C VAL A 129 -5.95 -1.27 -16.00
N MET A 130 -5.97 0.06 -15.84
CA MET A 130 -4.86 0.81 -15.24
C MET A 130 -4.52 0.29 -13.83
N HIS A 131 -5.51 0.15 -12.96
CA HIS A 131 -5.29 -0.27 -11.57
C HIS A 131 -4.81 -1.72 -11.48
N VAL A 132 -5.35 -2.63 -12.30
CA VAL A 132 -4.93 -4.03 -12.34
C VAL A 132 -3.46 -4.14 -12.75
N ILE A 133 -3.07 -3.46 -13.85
CA ILE A 133 -1.69 -3.50 -14.36
C ILE A 133 -0.74 -2.84 -13.37
N ALA A 134 -1.04 -1.61 -12.93
CA ALA A 134 -0.18 -0.89 -12.01
C ALA A 134 -0.08 -1.58 -10.64
N GLY A 135 -1.18 -2.11 -10.12
CA GLY A 135 -1.23 -2.87 -8.88
C GLY A 135 -0.37 -4.13 -8.93
N PHE A 136 -0.47 -4.89 -10.01
CA PHE A 136 0.34 -6.07 -10.22
C PHE A 136 1.84 -5.74 -10.27
N ILE A 137 2.23 -4.77 -11.11
CA ILE A 137 3.63 -4.35 -11.28
C ILE A 137 4.22 -3.85 -9.95
N LEU A 138 3.51 -2.98 -9.23
CA LEU A 138 4.01 -2.46 -7.96
C LEU A 138 4.13 -3.55 -6.91
N SER A 139 3.11 -4.39 -6.76
CA SER A 139 3.12 -5.45 -5.76
C SER A 139 4.26 -6.42 -6.02
N ILE A 140 4.40 -6.94 -7.24
CA ILE A 140 5.45 -7.91 -7.53
C ILE A 140 6.84 -7.31 -7.31
N THR A 141 7.01 -6.01 -7.58
CA THR A 141 8.27 -5.29 -7.35
C THR A 141 8.58 -5.16 -5.86
N PHE A 142 7.61 -4.74 -5.04
CA PHE A 142 7.82 -4.58 -3.59
C PHE A 142 8.04 -5.92 -2.89
N GLN A 143 7.38 -6.99 -3.34
CA GLN A 143 7.53 -8.30 -2.74
C GLN A 143 8.91 -8.93 -2.97
N LEU A 144 9.76 -8.38 -3.85
CA LEU A 144 11.14 -8.83 -4.00
C LEU A 144 11.98 -8.65 -2.72
N ALA A 145 11.59 -7.76 -1.80
CA ALA A 145 12.26 -7.59 -0.51
C ALA A 145 11.81 -8.60 0.56
N HIS A 146 10.70 -9.32 0.33
CA HIS A 146 10.00 -10.06 1.38
C HIS A 146 9.78 -11.55 1.04
N VAL A 147 9.55 -11.86 -0.24
CA VAL A 147 9.11 -13.18 -0.70
C VAL A 147 10.08 -13.70 -1.76
N VAL A 148 11.33 -13.86 -1.33
CA VAL A 148 12.42 -14.46 -2.11
C VAL A 148 13.23 -15.41 -1.22
N ASP A 149 13.90 -16.39 -1.82
CA ASP A 149 14.65 -17.43 -1.08
C ASP A 149 15.75 -16.88 -0.17
N LYS A 150 16.22 -15.66 -0.43
CA LYS A 150 17.27 -14.95 0.32
C LYS A 150 16.72 -13.92 1.30
N ALA A 151 15.41 -13.81 1.47
CA ALA A 151 14.84 -12.87 2.42
C ALA A 151 15.19 -13.31 3.85
N GLU A 152 15.75 -12.38 4.63
CA GLU A 152 16.03 -12.57 6.05
C GLU A 152 14.82 -12.08 6.87
N PHE A 153 14.61 -12.73 8.02
CA PHE A 153 13.51 -12.44 8.95
C PHE A 153 14.08 -12.19 10.35
N PRO A 154 14.71 -11.01 10.55
CA PRO A 154 15.38 -10.71 11.80
C PRO A 154 14.38 -10.45 12.93
N THR A 155 14.80 -10.76 14.14
CA THR A 155 14.13 -10.42 15.39
C THR A 155 14.34 -8.95 15.74
N GLU A 156 13.50 -8.38 16.62
CA GLU A 156 13.66 -6.99 17.06
C GLU A 156 15.04 -6.72 17.67
N GLU A 157 15.61 -7.68 18.41
CA GLU A 157 16.93 -7.54 19.05
C GLU A 157 18.09 -7.44 18.04
N GLU A 158 17.94 -8.00 16.84
CA GLU A 158 18.97 -7.99 15.80
C GLU A 158 19.02 -6.66 15.01
N VAL A 159 17.97 -5.83 15.10
CA VAL A 159 17.81 -4.60 14.30
C VAL A 159 17.83 -3.32 15.16
N GLN A 160 17.90 -3.45 16.49
CA GLN A 160 18.10 -2.33 17.45
C GLN A 160 19.56 -1.87 17.51
#